data_AF-A0A2A4V1B0-F1
#
_entry.id   AF-A0A2A4V1B0-F1
#
_cell.length_a   1.000
_cell.length_b   1.000
_cell.length_c   1.000
_cell.angle_alpha   90.00
_cell.angle_beta   90.00
_cell.angle_gamma   90.00
#
_symmetry.space_group_name_H-M   'P 1'
#
loop_
_entity.id
_entity.type
_entity.pdbx_description
1 polymer ?
#
loop_
_entity_poly.entity_id
_entity_poly.type
_entity_poly.pdbx_seq_one_letter_code
_entity_poly.pdbx_strand_id
1 'polypeptide(L)'
;MNFITLGKIATLGLWVVLVVNLFAPLGGEYSVYLTWGLLGLVLTHQFESLLFVTNDKNSERPLIADGMQVFVFGFFHGLAVKNQQAEA
;
A
#
# COMPACT_ATOMS: atom_id res chain seq x y z
N MET A 1 -12.09 -15.11 -5.48
CA MET A 1 -11.20 -13.98 -5.16
C MET A 1 -10.67 -14.19 -3.75
N ASN A 2 -9.36 -14.21 -3.54
CA ASN A 2 -8.79 -14.48 -2.21
C ASN A 2 -8.69 -13.18 -1.37
N PHE A 3 -8.45 -13.33 -0.07
CA PHE A 3 -8.34 -12.22 0.87
C PHE A 3 -7.31 -11.17 0.44
N ILE A 4 -6.16 -11.62 -0.10
CA ILE A 4 -5.08 -10.74 -0.58
C ILE A 4 -5.55 -9.88 -1.75
N THR A 5 -6.19 -10.48 -2.76
CA THR A 5 -6.72 -9.76 -3.93
C THR A 5 -7.78 -8.74 -3.52
N LEU A 6 -8.70 -9.13 -2.63
CA LEU A 6 -9.73 -8.22 -2.13
C LEU A 6 -9.11 -7.02 -1.38
N GLY A 7 -8.12 -7.29 -0.51
CA GLY A 7 -7.38 -6.26 0.20
C GLY A 7 -6.70 -5.28 -0.75
N LYS A 8 -6.00 -5.77 -1.78
CA LYS A 8 -5.36 -4.92 -2.81
C LYS A 8 -6.36 -4.01 -3.53
N ILE A 9 -7.53 -4.54 -3.90
CA ILE A 9 -8.59 -3.76 -4.55
C ILE A 9 -9.12 -2.68 -3.60
N ALA A 10 -9.39 -3.02 -2.34
CA ALA A 10 -9.86 -2.07 -1.34
C ALA A 10 -8.83 -0.95 -1.08
N THR A 11 -7.55 -1.29 -0.97
CA THR A 11 -6.45 -0.32 -0.83
C THR A 11 -6.37 0.63 -2.03
N LEU A 12 -6.50 0.11 -3.26
CA LEU A 12 -6.56 0.98 -4.45
C LEU A 12 -7.79 1.90 -4.42
N GLY A 13 -8.94 1.39 -4.01
CA GLY A 13 -10.14 2.20 -3.83
C GLY A 13 -9.91 3.35 -2.84
N LEU A 14 -9.23 3.08 -1.72
CA LEU A 14 -8.86 4.08 -0.73
C LEU A 14 -7.90 5.14 -1.33
N TRP A 15 -6.85 4.72 -2.04
CA TRP A 15 -5.96 5.65 -2.74
C TRP A 15 -6.73 6.60 -3.66
N VAL A 16 -7.63 6.05 -4.48
CA VAL A 16 -8.44 6.85 -5.41
C VAL A 16 -9.26 7.89 -4.66
N VAL A 17 -10.01 7.50 -3.64
CA VAL A 17 -10.84 8.42 -2.84
C VAL A 17 -10.00 9.55 -2.25
N LEU A 18 -8.87 9.20 -1.64
CA LEU A 18 -8.02 10.16 -0.93
C LEU A 18 -7.26 11.09 -1.88
N VAL A 19 -6.80 10.59 -3.03
CA VAL A 19 -6.15 11.41 -4.07
C VAL A 19 -7.16 12.34 -4.74
N VAL A 20 -8.36 11.84 -5.07
CA VAL A 20 -9.43 12.67 -5.64
C VAL A 20 -9.82 13.80 -4.69
N ASN A 21 -9.85 13.54 -3.38
CA ASN A 21 -10.13 14.57 -2.37
C ASN A 21 -9.19 15.78 -2.43
N LEU A 22 -7.94 15.64 -2.91
CA LEU A 22 -7.01 16.77 -3.06
C LEU A 22 -7.46 17.77 -4.15
N PHE A 23 -8.18 17.31 -5.16
CA PHE A 23 -8.60 18.12 -6.30
C PHE A 23 -10.08 18.50 -6.24
N ALA A 24 -10.89 17.61 -5.66
CA ALA A 24 -12.31 17.79 -5.45
C ALA A 24 -12.61 17.47 -3.97
N PRO A 25 -12.61 18.47 -3.06
CA PRO A 25 -12.81 18.27 -1.63
C PRO A 25 -14.08 17.46 -1.35
N LEU A 26 -13.90 16.19 -1.02
CA LEU A 26 -14.99 15.27 -0.74
C LEU A 26 -15.47 15.51 0.69
N GLY A 27 -16.78 15.50 0.90
CA GLY A 27 -17.36 15.62 2.24
C GLY A 27 -17.29 17.03 2.86
N GLY A 28 -17.06 18.08 2.06
CA GLY A 28 -17.13 19.48 2.51
C GLY A 28 -16.14 19.76 3.66
N GLU A 29 -16.66 20.11 4.83
CA GLU A 29 -15.86 20.39 6.02
C GLU A 29 -15.01 19.18 6.48
N TYR A 30 -15.43 17.95 6.15
CA TYR A 30 -14.71 16.74 6.49
C TYR A 30 -13.52 16.42 5.55
N SER A 31 -13.36 17.17 4.45
CA SER A 31 -12.27 16.97 3.48
C SER A 31 -10.88 17.05 4.13
N VAL A 32 -10.73 17.85 5.19
CA VAL A 32 -9.48 17.96 5.95
C VAL A 32 -9.05 16.63 6.55
N TYR A 33 -9.99 15.81 7.05
CA TYR A 33 -9.68 14.50 7.61
C TYR A 33 -9.27 13.51 6.54
N LEU A 34 -9.85 13.61 5.34
CA LEU A 34 -9.44 12.80 4.19
C LEU A 34 -8.02 13.19 3.73
N THR A 35 -7.66 14.46 3.75
CA THR A 35 -6.28 14.90 3.48
C THR A 35 -5.29 14.36 4.51
N TRP A 36 -5.64 14.40 5.81
CA TRP A 36 -4.83 13.75 6.85
C TRP A 36 -4.77 12.24 6.68
N GLY A 37 -5.86 11.61 6.24
CA GLY A 37 -5.91 10.20 5.88
C GLY A 37 -4.95 9.86 4.74
N LEU A 38 -4.87 10.71 3.70
CA LEU A 38 -3.90 10.52 2.61
C LEU A 38 -2.47 10.59 3.12
N LEU A 39 -2.16 11.60 3.95
CA LEU A 39 -0.83 11.72 4.53
C LEU A 39 -0.49 10.49 5.37
N GLY A 40 -1.41 10.04 6.23
CA GLY A 40 -1.25 8.82 7.01
C GLY A 40 -1.00 7.60 6.13
N LEU A 41 -1.81 7.41 5.07
CA LEU A 41 -1.66 6.31 4.13
C LEU A 41 -0.28 6.31 3.47
N VAL A 42 0.15 7.46 2.93
CA VAL A 42 1.48 7.62 2.31
C VAL A 42 2.59 7.29 3.30
N LEU A 43 2.54 7.82 4.52
CA LEU A 43 3.59 7.60 5.52
C LEU A 43 3.66 6.14 5.96
N THR A 44 2.52 5.51 6.24
CA THR A 44 2.48 4.09 6.62
C THR A 44 2.99 3.21 5.49
N HIS A 45 2.54 3.44 4.26
CA HIS A 45 2.96 2.64 3.12
C HIS A 45 4.44 2.86 2.75
N GLN A 46 4.95 4.08 2.92
CA GLN A 46 6.37 4.37 2.77
C GLN A 46 7.19 3.63 3.83
N PHE A 47 6.73 3.63 5.07
CA PHE A 47 7.38 2.89 6.15
C PHE A 47 7.38 1.38 5.89
N GLU A 48 6.24 0.81 5.48
CA GLU A 48 6.14 -0.61 5.12
C GLU A 48 7.07 -0.99 3.95
N SER A 49 7.13 -0.15 2.92
CA SER A 49 8.02 -0.35 1.77
C SER A 49 9.49 -0.33 2.16
N LEU A 50 9.90 0.62 3.02
CA LEU A 50 11.26 0.68 3.55
C LEU A 50 11.58 -0.57 4.37
N LEU A 51 10.69 -0.96 5.29
CA LEU A 51 10.89 -2.17 6.09
C LEU A 51 11.03 -3.42 5.22
N PHE A 52 10.18 -3.57 4.21
CA PHE A 52 10.24 -4.68 3.26
C PHE A 52 11.60 -4.74 2.56
N VAL A 53 12.03 -3.64 1.94
CA VAL A 53 13.32 -3.58 1.23
C VAL A 53 14.48 -3.82 2.19
N THR A 54 14.40 -3.36 3.45
CA THR A 54 15.48 -3.56 4.42
C THR A 54 15.57 -4.97 4.98
N ASN A 55 14.45 -5.66 5.16
CA ASN A 55 14.42 -7.01 5.71
C ASN A 55 14.85 -8.05 4.68
N ASP A 56 14.57 -7.83 3.40
CA ASP A 56 14.83 -8.79 2.32
C ASP A 56 16.06 -8.44 1.46
N LYS A 57 16.99 -7.60 1.94
CA LYS A 57 18.17 -7.11 1.17
C LYS A 57 19.02 -8.17 0.48
N ASN A 58 19.02 -9.42 0.98
CA ASN A 58 19.80 -10.53 0.43
C ASN A 58 18.98 -11.48 -0.45
N SER A 59 17.73 -11.12 -0.79
CA SER A 59 16.88 -11.91 -1.67
C SER A 59 17.30 -11.77 -3.13
N GLU A 60 17.20 -12.85 -3.91
CA GLU A 60 17.37 -12.83 -5.38
C GLU A 60 16.19 -12.14 -6.10
N ARG A 61 15.19 -11.67 -5.35
CA ARG A 61 14.00 -11.00 -5.88
C ARG A 61 14.28 -9.57 -6.36
N PRO A 62 13.43 -9.03 -7.25
CA PRO A 62 13.49 -7.63 -7.67
C PRO A 62 13.00 -6.70 -6.55
N LEU A 63 13.82 -6.49 -5.52
CA LEU A 63 13.46 -5.78 -4.27
C LEU A 63 12.85 -4.40 -4.49
N ILE A 64 13.32 -3.65 -5.49
CA ILE A 64 12.78 -2.32 -5.79
C ILE A 64 11.35 -2.43 -6.33
N ALA A 65 11.08 -3.40 -7.21
CA ALA A 65 9.75 -3.61 -7.78
C ALA A 65 8.76 -4.08 -6.70
N ASP A 66 9.15 -5.06 -5.88
CA ASP A 66 8.33 -5.54 -4.77
C ASP A 66 8.15 -4.44 -3.71
N GLY A 67 9.18 -3.63 -3.44
CA GLY A 67 9.10 -2.45 -2.57
C GLY A 67 8.11 -1.39 -3.07
N MET A 68 8.09 -1.08 -4.37
CA MET A 68 7.09 -0.18 -4.97
C MET A 68 5.69 -0.78 -4.87
N GLN A 69 5.56 -2.09 -5.04
CA GLN A 69 4.28 -2.76 -4.89
C GLN A 69 3.80 -2.76 -3.44
N VAL A 70 4.69 -2.90 -2.45
CA VAL A 70 4.38 -2.70 -1.03
C VAL A 70 3.98 -1.26 -0.76
N PHE A 71 4.60 -0.27 -1.40
CA PHE A 71 4.14 1.12 -1.26
C PHE A 71 2.69 1.30 -1.78
N VAL A 72 2.31 0.66 -2.88
CA VAL A 72 0.95 0.80 -3.42
C VAL A 72 -0.07 -0.01 -2.63
N PHE A 73 0.25 -1.27 -2.33
CA PHE A 73 -0.70 -2.24 -1.79
C PHE A 73 -0.52 -2.54 -0.30
N GLY A 74 0.49 -1.95 0.31
CA GLY A 74 0.87 -2.17 1.70
C GLY A 74 1.21 -3.62 2.00
N PHE A 75 0.90 -3.99 3.24
CA PHE A 75 0.94 -5.33 3.79
C PHE A 75 0.41 -6.44 2.86
N PHE A 76 -0.63 -6.19 2.06
CA PHE A 76 -1.19 -7.23 1.17
C PHE A 76 -0.21 -7.69 0.09
N HIS A 77 0.67 -6.84 -0.41
CA HIS A 77 1.73 -7.30 -1.31
C HIS A 77 2.80 -8.08 -0.56
N GLY A 78 3.21 -7.62 0.63
CA GLY A 78 4.15 -8.34 1.49
C GLY A 78 3.67 -9.76 1.83
N LEU A 79 2.39 -9.93 2.15
CA LEU A 79 1.78 -11.26 2.34
C LEU A 79 1.81 -12.12 1.08
N ALA A 80 1.53 -11.53 -0.09
CA ALA A 80 1.58 -12.26 -1.35
C ALA A 80 2.98 -12.83 -1.62
N VAL A 81 4.02 -12.03 -1.38
CA VAL A 81 5.42 -12.45 -1.52
C VAL A 81 5.75 -13.57 -0.54
N LYS A 82 5.35 -13.46 0.73
CA LYS A 82 5.58 -14.50 1.73
C LYS A 82 4.88 -15.82 1.38
N ASN A 83 3.64 -15.77 0.90
CA ASN A 83 2.91 -16.98 0.48
C ASN A 83 3.60 -17.66 -0.69
N GLN A 84 4.08 -16.90 -1.68
CA GLN A 84 4.85 -17.45 -2.80
C GLN A 84 6.15 -18.12 -2.36
N GLN A 85 6.83 -17.59 -1.33
CA GLN A 85 8.03 -18.21 -0.77
C GLN A 85 7.73 -19.50 0.00
N ALA A 86 6.59 -19.59 0.68
CA ALA A 86 6.20 -20.78 1.42
C ALA A 86 5.76 -21.94 0.51
N GLU A 87 5.38 -21.64 -0.73
CA GLU A 87 4.95 -22.61 -1.75
C GLU A 87 6.09 -23.07 -2.69
N ALA A 88 7.28 -22.47 -2.57
CA ALA A 88 8.47 -22.77 -3.39
C ALA A 88 9.43 -23.73 -2.66
#